data_AF-A0A3B9G1N3-F1
#
_entry.id   AF-A0A3B9G1N3-F1
#
_cell.length_a   1.000
_cell.length_b   1.000
_cell.length_c   1.000
_cell.angle_alpha   90.00
_cell.angle_beta   90.00
_cell.angle_gamma   90.00
#
_symmetry.space_group_name_H-M   'P 1'
#
loop_
_entity.id
_entity.type
_entity.pdbx_description
1 polymer ?
#
loop_
_entity_poly.entity_id
_entity_poly.type
_entity_poly.pdbx_seq_one_letter_code
_entity_poly.pdbx_strand_id
1 'polypeptide(L)'
;MMFVYHTENDNGKGCVLNKSRVTMTVLGFSVLLFEQEDKWYLRLPHQLRADRRNPMRENTAIRISSNEQGTYADLYFVPTLPSYNAYVKYQYPGKPLTVGSSLKDDICYDLPLICTEAFTIDPSRHVIVKNKGLAAADLNGRIIRDEAGFQSGDVFSFFSLRIVFHQDFMMISGLLPLQDTLIRYVRKPDAQKIPEIPMMQYHYDAPAPRRPAIDCHLKVPQINDDGIVSSVFLSMAPALMMASASLTAGSLNAYRSYMAGRSFIEILPSVLLPAVMLVSALLWNPLQRRYEKKQKRIRRERIIAEFHDEAEEWINEMDQYVRRYNSYAAAVTLMPEMCTEQYMKENRFYCHHDTDVLLCFGMAKGRIRVNYENPLVTREKDLQQIIARINSAADQAAEAAAVYALTSYKRIVIEGTYETFLHLSAYTVTYLYPDIRLCFLCSEQILKQHMWIYEAASAGYDGSRMLF
;
A
#
# COMPACT_ATOMS: atom_id res chain seq x y z
N MET A 1 35.35 3.03 -6.97
CA MET A 1 34.15 3.28 -7.81
C MET A 1 34.54 4.24 -8.91
N MET A 2 34.22 3.90 -10.15
CA MET A 2 34.67 4.64 -11.34
C MET A 2 33.47 5.36 -11.98
N PHE A 3 33.68 6.58 -12.45
CA PHE A 3 32.70 7.39 -13.17
C PHE A 3 33.07 7.42 -14.65
N VAL A 4 32.08 7.20 -15.52
CA VAL A 4 32.26 7.28 -16.97
C VAL A 4 31.46 8.44 -17.50
N TYR A 5 32.14 9.41 -18.07
CA TYR A 5 31.54 10.54 -18.75
C TYR A 5 31.73 10.38 -20.25
N HIS A 6 30.65 10.49 -21.03
CA HIS A 6 30.72 10.40 -22.49
C HIS A 6 30.19 11.68 -23.14
N THR A 7 30.84 12.06 -24.24
CA THR A 7 30.43 13.20 -25.05
C THR A 7 30.14 12.77 -26.48
N GLU A 8 28.95 13.08 -26.98
CA GLU A 8 28.48 12.75 -28.33
C GLU A 8 27.68 13.93 -28.89
N ASN A 9 28.06 14.46 -30.06
CA ASN A 9 27.26 15.44 -30.83
C ASN A 9 26.57 16.51 -29.96
N ASP A 10 27.35 17.23 -29.14
CA ASP A 10 26.92 18.27 -28.19
C ASP A 10 26.15 17.81 -26.94
N ASN A 11 25.95 16.52 -26.73
CA ASN A 11 25.37 15.96 -25.52
C ASN A 11 26.43 15.32 -24.62
N GLY A 12 26.41 15.70 -23.35
CA GLY A 12 27.24 15.13 -22.29
C GLY A 12 26.41 14.25 -21.38
N LYS A 13 26.89 13.04 -21.08
CA LYS A 13 26.19 12.11 -20.18
C LYS A 13 27.19 11.35 -19.30
N GLY A 14 27.01 11.50 -18.00
CA GLY A 14 27.76 10.79 -16.98
C GLY A 14 27.01 9.57 -16.42
N CYS A 15 27.75 8.50 -16.14
CA CYS A 15 27.24 7.29 -15.50
C CYS A 15 28.21 6.84 -14.39
N VAL A 16 27.66 6.54 -13.21
CA VAL A 16 28.43 5.96 -12.09
C VAL A 16 28.48 4.44 -12.28
N LEU A 17 29.66 3.86 -12.27
CA LEU A 17 29.84 2.41 -12.30
C LEU A 17 29.71 1.83 -10.89
N ASN A 18 28.48 1.48 -10.52
CA ASN A 18 28.12 0.93 -9.20
C ASN A 18 27.71 -0.56 -9.23
N LYS A 19 27.65 -1.17 -10.41
CA LYS A 19 27.28 -2.57 -10.62
C LYS A 19 28.35 -3.24 -11.46
N SER A 20 28.65 -4.52 -11.21
CA SER A 20 29.64 -5.30 -11.98
C SER A 20 29.40 -5.34 -13.50
N ARG A 21 28.20 -4.97 -13.96
CA ARG A 21 27.84 -4.77 -15.36
C ARG A 21 26.96 -3.53 -15.52
N VAL A 22 27.34 -2.64 -16.44
CA VAL A 22 26.61 -1.42 -16.79
C VAL A 22 26.54 -1.33 -18.31
N THR A 23 25.32 -1.17 -18.83
CA THR A 23 25.09 -0.91 -20.26
C THR A 23 24.83 0.58 -20.45
N MET A 24 25.46 1.18 -21.44
CA MET A 24 25.24 2.57 -21.82
C MET A 24 25.13 2.72 -23.34
N THR A 25 24.43 3.75 -23.80
CA THR A 25 24.31 4.04 -25.23
C THR A 25 25.37 5.05 -25.64
N VAL A 26 26.15 4.73 -26.67
CA VAL A 26 27.17 5.62 -27.27
C VAL A 26 27.04 5.55 -28.78
N LEU A 27 26.92 6.69 -29.46
CA LEU A 27 26.73 6.77 -30.92
C LEU A 27 25.50 5.98 -31.39
N GLY A 28 24.45 5.94 -30.56
CA GLY A 28 23.23 5.16 -30.81
C GLY A 28 23.36 3.64 -30.59
N PHE A 29 24.54 3.13 -30.24
CA PHE A 29 24.77 1.70 -29.99
C PHE A 29 24.92 1.38 -28.51
N SER A 30 24.47 0.19 -28.12
CA SER A 30 24.63 -0.31 -26.74
C SER A 30 26.05 -0.81 -26.51
N VAL A 31 26.75 -0.18 -25.57
CA VAL A 31 28.09 -0.51 -25.12
C VAL A 31 28.03 -1.10 -23.71
N LEU A 32 28.75 -2.20 -23.49
CA LEU A 32 28.77 -2.89 -22.19
C LEU A 32 30.09 -2.62 -21.47
N LEU A 33 29.99 -2.07 -20.26
CA LEU A 33 31.07 -1.96 -19.30
C LEU A 33 30.90 -3.05 -18.24
N PHE A 34 31.95 -3.83 -17.99
CA PHE A 34 31.90 -4.87 -16.96
C PHE A 34 33.20 -4.97 -16.19
N GLU A 35 33.09 -5.42 -14.94
CA GLU A 35 34.21 -5.58 -14.02
C GLU A 35 34.63 -7.06 -13.97
N GLN A 36 35.94 -7.31 -14.08
CA GLN A 36 36.55 -8.62 -13.92
C GLN A 36 37.91 -8.43 -13.23
N GLU A 37 38.17 -9.15 -12.13
CA GLU A 37 39.43 -9.06 -11.36
C GLU A 37 39.81 -7.60 -10.99
N ASP A 38 38.85 -6.84 -10.45
CA ASP A 38 38.98 -5.42 -10.06
C ASP A 38 39.40 -4.47 -11.21
N LYS A 39 39.17 -4.88 -12.46
CA LYS A 39 39.45 -4.08 -13.66
C LYS A 39 38.20 -3.94 -14.50
N TRP A 40 38.03 -2.75 -15.07
CA TRP A 40 36.91 -2.43 -15.96
C TRP A 40 37.26 -2.76 -17.40
N TYR A 41 36.33 -3.42 -18.09
CA TYR A 41 36.44 -3.81 -19.49
C TYR A 41 35.30 -3.20 -20.29
N LEU A 42 35.64 -2.66 -21.45
CA LEU A 42 34.72 -2.12 -22.44
C LEU A 42 34.50 -3.16 -23.54
N ARG A 43 33.25 -3.54 -23.77
CA ARG A 43 32.84 -4.36 -24.91
C ARG A 43 32.05 -3.51 -25.88
N LEU A 44 32.65 -3.29 -27.04
CA LEU A 44 32.05 -2.54 -28.14
C LEU A 44 31.37 -3.49 -29.14
N PRO A 45 30.22 -3.08 -29.72
CA PRO A 45 29.63 -3.77 -30.86
C PRO A 45 30.52 -3.60 -32.11
N HIS A 46 30.38 -4.50 -33.09
CA HIS A 46 31.27 -4.57 -34.27
C HIS A 46 31.34 -3.27 -35.11
N GLN A 47 30.31 -2.43 -35.01
CA GLN A 47 30.20 -1.16 -35.71
C GLN A 47 31.07 -0.05 -35.10
N LEU A 48 31.57 -0.23 -33.87
CA LEU A 48 32.36 0.75 -33.14
C LEU A 48 33.81 0.29 -32.98
N ARG A 49 34.74 1.24 -33.08
CA ARG A 49 36.17 1.04 -32.79
C ARG A 49 36.62 2.00 -31.69
N ALA A 50 37.55 1.56 -30.85
CA ALA A 50 38.20 2.40 -29.85
C ALA A 50 39.71 2.46 -30.07
N ASP A 51 40.29 3.62 -29.77
CA ASP A 51 41.73 3.87 -29.92
C ASP A 51 42.59 3.15 -28.86
N ARG A 52 42.00 2.70 -27.75
CA ARG A 52 42.69 1.97 -26.67
C ARG A 52 42.03 0.64 -26.36
N ARG A 53 42.85 -0.37 -26.05
CA ARG A 53 42.41 -1.71 -25.63
C ARG A 53 42.32 -1.82 -24.11
N ASN A 54 41.40 -2.66 -23.65
CA ASN A 54 41.20 -3.07 -22.25
C ASN A 54 42.51 -3.52 -21.57
N PRO A 55 42.62 -3.39 -20.23
CA PRO A 55 41.62 -2.89 -19.28
C PRO A 55 41.60 -1.36 -19.16
N MET A 56 40.44 -0.82 -18.79
CA MET A 56 40.19 0.60 -18.58
C MET A 56 40.77 1.04 -17.24
N ARG A 57 41.62 2.07 -17.29
CA ARG A 57 42.27 2.65 -16.11
C ARG A 57 41.60 3.98 -15.75
N GLU A 58 41.62 4.31 -14.46
CA GLU A 58 41.22 5.65 -13.99
C GLU A 58 42.08 6.74 -14.63
N ASN A 59 41.50 7.93 -14.81
CA ASN A 59 42.10 9.09 -15.45
C ASN A 59 42.53 8.84 -16.91
N THR A 60 41.76 8.04 -17.65
CA THR A 60 41.99 7.82 -19.09
C THR A 60 40.83 8.31 -19.94
N ALA A 61 41.17 8.88 -21.10
CA ALA A 61 40.23 9.25 -22.15
C ALA A 61 40.35 8.27 -23.33
N ILE A 62 39.24 7.89 -23.93
CA ILE A 62 39.17 6.94 -25.04
C ILE A 62 38.22 7.47 -26.08
N ARG A 63 38.73 7.62 -27.31
CA ARG A 63 37.92 7.95 -28.45
C ARG A 63 37.31 6.69 -29.04
N ILE A 64 35.99 6.72 -29.22
CA ILE A 64 35.21 5.71 -29.95
C ILE A 64 34.80 6.33 -31.28
N SER A 65 35.08 5.65 -32.38
CA SER A 65 34.64 6.05 -33.73
C SER A 65 33.66 5.04 -34.32
N SER A 66 32.63 5.55 -34.99
CA SER A 66 31.75 4.72 -35.83
C SER A 66 32.42 4.38 -37.17
N ASN A 67 32.32 3.12 -37.59
CA ASN A 67 32.87 2.66 -38.87
C ASN A 67 32.15 3.25 -40.09
N GLU A 68 30.88 3.67 -39.94
CA GLU A 68 30.01 4.02 -41.07
C GLU A 68 29.80 5.52 -41.26
N GLN A 69 29.98 6.34 -40.21
CA GLN A 69 29.52 7.74 -40.20
C GLN A 69 30.59 8.80 -39.88
N GLY A 70 31.85 8.41 -39.62
CA GLY A 70 32.89 9.37 -39.24
C GLY A 70 32.61 10.13 -37.94
N THR A 71 31.56 9.74 -37.21
CA THR A 71 31.18 10.28 -35.91
C THR A 71 32.06 9.66 -34.83
N TYR A 72 32.44 10.48 -33.85
CA TYR A 72 33.24 10.06 -32.71
C TYR A 72 32.60 10.49 -31.40
N ALA A 73 32.84 9.71 -30.36
CA ALA A 73 32.49 10.01 -28.99
C ALA A 73 33.70 9.80 -28.10
N ASP A 74 33.95 10.73 -27.18
CA ASP A 74 35.05 10.62 -26.21
C ASP A 74 34.49 10.12 -24.88
N LEU A 75 35.06 9.03 -24.37
CA LEU A 75 34.78 8.46 -23.04
C LEU A 75 35.88 8.82 -22.06
N TYR A 76 35.51 9.36 -20.91
CA TYR A 76 36.42 9.73 -19.84
C TYR A 76 36.14 8.85 -18.62
N PHE A 77 37.15 8.12 -18.17
CA PHE A 77 37.13 7.29 -16.97
C PHE A 77 37.78 8.05 -15.83
N VAL A 78 36.98 8.44 -14.84
CA VAL A 78 37.37 9.35 -13.76
C VAL A 78 37.02 8.72 -12.41
N PRO A 79 37.82 8.89 -11.35
CA PRO A 79 37.42 8.44 -10.01
C PRO A 79 36.13 9.13 -9.56
N THR A 80 35.26 8.41 -8.85
CA THR A 80 34.06 9.03 -8.26
C THR A 80 34.45 9.81 -7.00
N LEU A 81 34.01 11.07 -6.88
CA LEU A 81 34.24 11.84 -5.66
C LEU A 81 33.61 11.15 -4.42
N PRO A 82 34.30 11.17 -3.26
CA PRO A 82 33.70 10.76 -2.00
C PRO A 82 32.42 11.57 -1.76
N SER A 83 31.31 10.88 -1.56
CA SER A 83 30.00 11.51 -1.38
C SER A 83 29.47 12.25 -2.62
N TYR A 84 29.62 11.66 -3.82
CA TYR A 84 28.99 12.15 -5.07
C TYR A 84 27.50 12.54 -4.95
N ASN A 85 26.74 11.83 -4.12
CA ASN A 85 25.32 12.09 -3.88
C ASN A 85 25.05 13.07 -2.72
N ALA A 86 26.09 13.57 -2.05
CA ALA A 86 25.95 14.56 -0.98
C ALA A 86 26.26 15.95 -1.52
N TYR A 87 25.39 16.90 -1.19
CA TYR A 87 25.51 18.29 -1.60
C TYR A 87 25.73 19.18 -0.39
N VAL A 88 26.65 20.14 -0.52
CA VAL A 88 26.88 21.19 0.47
C VAL A 88 26.52 22.54 -0.13
N LYS A 89 25.81 23.36 0.63
CA LYS A 89 25.39 24.71 0.21
C LYS A 89 26.49 25.72 0.52
N TYR A 90 26.87 26.50 -0.48
CA TYR A 90 27.85 27.58 -0.37
C TYR A 90 27.25 28.90 -0.82
N GLN A 91 27.68 29.99 -0.18
CA GLN A 91 27.32 31.34 -0.57
C GLN A 91 28.13 31.77 -1.80
N TYR A 92 27.54 32.58 -2.68
CA TYR A 92 28.27 33.19 -3.79
C TYR A 92 29.36 34.14 -3.25
N PRO A 93 30.62 33.99 -3.67
CA PRO A 93 31.74 34.79 -3.15
C PRO A 93 31.78 36.24 -3.70
N GLY A 94 30.75 36.70 -4.42
CA GLY A 94 30.68 38.06 -4.99
C GLY A 94 31.71 38.36 -6.10
N LYS A 95 32.52 37.36 -6.47
CA LYS A 95 33.50 37.38 -7.56
C LYS A 95 33.26 36.17 -8.49
N PRO A 96 33.75 36.21 -9.74
CA PRO A 96 33.75 35.03 -10.60
C PRO A 96 34.55 33.89 -9.95
N LEU A 97 33.99 32.67 -9.96
CA LEU A 97 34.64 31.48 -9.42
C LEU A 97 35.38 30.74 -10.52
N THR A 98 36.59 30.27 -10.23
CA THR A 98 37.34 29.40 -11.14
C THR A 98 37.23 27.93 -10.72
N VAL A 99 37.05 27.05 -11.70
CA VAL A 99 37.02 25.60 -11.53
C VAL A 99 38.17 25.00 -12.34
N GLY A 100 39.06 24.25 -11.71
CA GLY A 100 40.22 23.66 -12.38
C GLY A 100 41.02 22.71 -11.50
N SER A 101 42.18 22.27 -11.99
CA SER A 101 43.05 21.32 -11.29
C SER A 101 44.08 21.98 -10.37
N SER A 102 44.17 23.30 -10.33
CA SER A 102 45.14 24.01 -9.50
C SER A 102 44.61 24.20 -8.08
N LEU A 103 45.51 24.20 -7.10
CA LEU A 103 45.20 24.72 -5.77
C LEU A 103 44.91 26.24 -5.79
N LYS A 104 45.16 26.96 -6.89
CA LYS A 104 44.77 28.37 -7.01
C LYS A 104 43.33 28.57 -7.48
N ASP A 105 42.67 27.50 -7.93
CA ASP A 105 41.27 27.55 -8.38
C ASP A 105 40.33 27.55 -7.16
N ASP A 106 39.26 28.35 -7.20
CA ASP A 106 38.29 28.43 -6.09
C ASP A 106 37.63 27.06 -5.83
N ILE A 107 37.39 26.29 -6.90
CA ILE A 107 36.98 24.88 -6.83
C ILE A 107 38.09 24.04 -7.46
N CYS A 108 38.96 23.51 -6.60
CA CYS A 108 40.03 22.60 -7.00
C CYS A 108 39.47 21.19 -7.20
N TYR A 109 39.56 20.68 -8.42
CA TYR A 109 39.25 19.30 -8.80
C TYR A 109 40.48 18.67 -9.42
N ASP A 110 41.28 18.01 -8.55
CA ASP A 110 42.57 17.40 -8.91
C ASP A 110 42.37 16.17 -9.81
N LEU A 111 42.28 16.43 -11.12
CA LEU A 111 42.34 15.41 -12.15
C LEU A 111 43.42 15.74 -13.18
N PRO A 112 44.24 14.75 -13.59
CA PRO A 112 45.23 14.93 -14.66
C PRO A 112 44.66 15.36 -16.02
N LEU A 113 43.35 15.14 -16.23
CA LEU A 113 42.64 15.45 -17.47
C LEU A 113 42.17 16.91 -17.55
N ILE A 114 42.31 17.68 -16.46
CA ILE A 114 41.76 19.03 -16.32
C ILE A 114 42.91 20.06 -16.34
N CYS A 115 42.70 21.16 -17.06
CA CYS A 115 43.59 22.31 -17.04
C CYS A 115 43.31 23.20 -15.82
N THR A 116 44.31 23.97 -15.39
CA THR A 116 44.11 25.05 -14.43
C THR A 116 43.12 26.07 -14.99
N GLU A 117 42.21 26.61 -14.18
CA GLU A 117 41.18 27.56 -14.60
C GLU A 117 40.34 27.08 -15.81
N ALA A 118 39.92 25.81 -15.82
CA ALA A 118 39.19 25.24 -16.96
C ALA A 118 37.87 25.98 -17.26
N PHE A 119 37.12 26.35 -16.22
CA PHE A 119 35.86 27.09 -16.32
C PHE A 119 35.82 28.26 -15.34
N THR A 120 35.20 29.36 -15.77
CA THR A 120 34.86 30.50 -14.92
C THR A 120 33.35 30.59 -14.79
N ILE A 121 32.84 30.58 -13.57
CA ILE A 121 31.43 30.79 -13.25
C ILE A 121 31.31 32.24 -12.77
N ASP A 122 30.59 33.09 -13.51
CA ASP A 122 30.28 34.46 -13.09
C ASP A 122 28.85 34.52 -12.53
N PRO A 123 28.68 34.62 -11.19
CA PRO A 123 27.37 34.71 -10.58
C PRO A 123 26.64 36.01 -10.89
N SER A 124 27.37 37.10 -11.18
CA SER A 124 26.78 38.42 -11.42
C SER A 124 26.17 38.51 -12.81
N ARG A 125 26.79 37.84 -13.78
CA ARG A 125 26.31 37.77 -15.17
C ARG A 125 25.43 36.56 -15.45
N HIS A 126 25.34 35.62 -14.50
CA HIS A 126 24.68 34.32 -14.68
C HIS A 126 25.23 33.51 -15.86
N VAL A 127 26.55 33.50 -16.00
CA VAL A 127 27.24 32.88 -17.14
C VAL A 127 28.35 31.93 -16.68
N ILE A 128 28.52 30.82 -17.41
CA ILE A 128 29.67 29.92 -17.34
C ILE A 128 30.49 30.09 -18.62
N VAL A 129 31.76 30.45 -18.46
CA VAL A 129 32.72 30.61 -19.57
C VAL A 129 33.72 29.48 -19.52
N LYS A 130 33.94 28.82 -20.66
CA LYS A 130 35.03 27.86 -20.83
C LYS A 130 36.29 28.61 -21.20
N ASN A 131 37.33 28.57 -20.36
CA ASN A 131 38.56 29.30 -20.64
C ASN A 131 39.52 28.47 -21.51
N LYS A 132 40.00 27.34 -20.96
CA LYS A 132 41.08 26.52 -21.56
C LYS A 132 40.87 25.03 -21.24
N GLY A 133 41.11 24.19 -22.25
CA GLY A 133 41.20 22.74 -22.08
C GLY A 133 40.22 21.93 -22.94
N LEU A 134 40.59 20.67 -23.14
CA LEU A 134 39.80 19.68 -23.87
C LEU A 134 38.66 19.08 -23.02
N ALA A 135 38.64 19.37 -21.72
CA ALA A 135 37.66 18.83 -20.81
C ALA A 135 36.26 19.34 -21.16
N ALA A 136 35.32 18.41 -21.35
CA ALA A 136 33.94 18.73 -21.65
C ALA A 136 33.13 18.82 -20.36
N ALA A 137 32.39 19.90 -20.21
CA ALA A 137 31.38 20.08 -19.17
C ALA A 137 30.02 20.24 -19.83
N ASP A 138 28.97 19.86 -19.12
CA ASP A 138 27.59 20.04 -19.54
C ASP A 138 26.80 20.93 -18.59
N LEU A 139 25.83 21.64 -19.15
CA LEU A 139 24.77 22.33 -18.41
C LEU A 139 23.45 21.64 -18.79
N ASN A 140 22.81 21.00 -17.82
CA ASN A 140 21.61 20.19 -18.01
C ASN A 140 21.74 19.16 -19.16
N GLY A 141 22.92 18.55 -19.33
CA GLY A 141 23.21 17.56 -20.37
C GLY A 141 23.67 18.14 -21.73
N ARG A 142 23.72 19.46 -21.90
CA ARG A 142 24.24 20.12 -23.13
C ARG A 142 25.67 20.58 -22.93
N ILE A 143 26.57 20.24 -23.84
CA ILE A 143 27.99 20.58 -23.76
C ILE A 143 28.20 22.09 -23.89
N ILE A 144 28.98 22.66 -22.97
CA ILE A 144 29.40 24.06 -23.03
C ILE A 144 30.57 24.19 -24.00
N ARG A 145 30.37 24.93 -25.09
CA ARG A 145 31.42 25.22 -26.08
C ARG A 145 32.30 26.39 -25.62
N ASP A 146 31.73 27.58 -25.55
CA ASP A 146 32.44 28.81 -25.16
C ASP A 146 31.77 29.49 -23.95
N GLU A 147 30.48 29.79 -24.07
CA GLU A 147 29.69 30.49 -23.05
C GLU A 147 28.30 29.86 -22.90
N ALA A 148 27.82 29.72 -21.66
CA ALA A 148 26.47 29.25 -21.37
C ALA A 148 25.84 30.05 -20.21
N GLY A 149 24.63 30.57 -20.43
CA GLY A 149 23.84 31.20 -19.37
C GLY A 149 23.16 30.16 -18.48
N PHE A 150 23.08 30.40 -17.17
CA PHE A 150 22.43 29.51 -16.21
C PHE A 150 21.36 30.23 -15.39
N GLN A 151 20.34 29.47 -14.95
CA GLN A 151 19.25 29.92 -14.10
C GLN A 151 19.18 29.09 -12.81
N SER A 152 18.36 29.54 -11.86
CA SER A 152 18.09 28.79 -10.64
C SER A 152 17.44 27.44 -10.97
N GLY A 153 18.03 26.35 -10.48
CA GLY A 153 17.65 24.96 -10.78
C GLY A 153 18.55 24.27 -11.82
N ASP A 154 19.38 25.03 -12.55
CA ASP A 154 20.27 24.44 -13.55
C ASP A 154 21.42 23.67 -12.89
N VAL A 155 21.79 22.56 -13.53
CA VAL A 155 22.84 21.65 -13.08
C VAL A 155 24.02 21.73 -14.03
N PHE A 156 25.12 22.34 -13.57
CA PHE A 156 26.41 22.24 -14.21
C PHE A 156 27.10 20.94 -13.79
N SER A 157 27.40 20.09 -14.75
CA SER A 157 28.09 18.82 -14.53
C SER A 157 29.45 18.84 -15.22
N PHE A 158 30.49 18.55 -14.46
CA PHE A 158 31.86 18.46 -14.93
C PHE A 158 32.50 17.18 -14.41
N PHE A 159 32.46 16.13 -15.24
CA PHE A 159 32.76 14.75 -14.83
C PHE A 159 31.96 14.34 -13.58
N SER A 160 32.63 14.05 -12.46
CA SER A 160 32.00 13.66 -11.21
C SER A 160 31.67 14.85 -10.28
N LEU A 161 32.01 16.08 -10.69
CA LEU A 161 31.58 17.30 -10.01
C LEU A 161 30.23 17.77 -10.56
N ARG A 162 29.30 18.10 -9.68
CA ARG A 162 28.01 18.72 -10.01
C ARG A 162 27.80 19.97 -9.18
N ILE A 163 27.37 21.03 -9.83
CA ILE A 163 26.99 22.29 -9.20
C ILE A 163 25.55 22.59 -9.60
N VAL A 164 24.68 22.72 -8.60
CA VAL A 164 23.30 23.19 -8.80
C VAL A 164 23.23 24.64 -8.40
N PHE A 165 22.77 25.49 -9.32
CA PHE A 165 22.61 26.91 -9.05
C PHE A 165 21.27 27.20 -8.40
N HIS A 166 21.25 28.03 -7.36
CA HIS A 166 20.05 28.60 -6.76
C HIS A 166 20.22 30.12 -6.68
N GLN A 167 19.14 30.88 -6.52
CA GLN A 167 19.22 32.35 -6.45
C GLN A 167 20.13 32.83 -5.30
N ASP A 168 20.01 32.21 -4.12
CA ASP A 168 20.74 32.64 -2.91
C ASP A 168 22.06 31.90 -2.66
N PHE A 169 22.23 30.69 -3.22
CA PHE A 169 23.36 29.82 -2.92
C PHE A 169 23.67 28.88 -4.08
N MET A 170 24.82 28.23 -4.02
CA MET A 170 25.20 27.15 -4.94
C MET A 170 25.38 25.85 -4.16
N MET A 171 24.88 24.75 -4.71
CA MET A 171 25.08 23.41 -4.14
C MET A 171 26.16 22.68 -4.91
N ILE A 172 27.24 22.32 -4.25
CA ILE A 172 28.35 21.59 -4.87
C ILE A 172 28.31 20.14 -4.35
N SER A 173 28.42 19.18 -5.26
CA SER A 173 28.49 17.76 -4.92
C SER A 173 29.89 17.35 -4.46
N GLY A 174 29.96 16.56 -3.40
CA GLY A 174 31.21 16.00 -2.88
C GLY A 174 31.96 16.96 -1.94
N LEU A 175 32.69 16.38 -1.00
CA LEU A 175 33.59 17.10 -0.11
C LEU A 175 34.95 17.25 -0.81
N LEU A 176 35.06 18.25 -1.68
CA LEU A 176 36.37 18.69 -2.16
C LEU A 176 37.07 19.45 -1.02
N PRO A 177 38.42 19.40 -0.95
CA PRO A 177 39.19 20.37 -0.17
C PRO A 177 39.01 21.74 -0.84
N LEU A 178 37.87 22.37 -0.59
CA LEU A 178 37.63 23.75 -0.99
C LEU A 178 38.58 24.63 -0.19
N GLN A 179 39.23 25.57 -0.86
CA GLN A 179 39.97 26.60 -0.16
C GLN A 179 39.01 27.43 0.70
N ASP A 180 39.57 28.15 1.68
CA ASP A 180 38.87 29.05 2.62
C ASP A 180 38.04 30.17 1.94
N THR A 181 37.94 30.20 0.61
CA THR A 181 37.19 31.18 -0.18
C THR A 181 35.69 30.89 -0.24
N LEU A 182 35.25 29.65 -0.08
CA LEU A 182 33.84 29.26 -0.15
C LEU A 182 33.21 29.12 1.24
N ILE A 183 32.43 30.14 1.61
CA ILE A 183 31.71 30.17 2.88
C ILE A 183 30.45 29.30 2.77
N ARG A 184 30.24 28.40 3.74
CA ARG A 184 29.00 27.61 3.82
C ARG A 184 27.81 28.55 3.94
N TYR A 185 26.79 28.32 3.12
CA TYR A 185 25.57 29.10 3.17
C TYR A 185 24.83 28.79 4.47
N VAL A 186 24.72 29.80 5.32
CA VAL A 186 23.80 29.82 6.45
C VAL A 186 22.65 30.72 6.04
N ARG A 187 21.46 30.13 5.90
CA ARG A 187 20.24 30.89 5.63
C ARG A 187 20.08 31.91 6.75
N LYS A 188 20.14 33.20 6.43
CA LYS A 188 19.69 34.22 7.37
C LYS A 188 18.19 33.97 7.55
N PRO A 189 17.71 33.73 8.78
CA PRO A 189 16.29 33.54 9.00
C PRO A 189 15.60 34.83 8.53
N ASP A 190 14.79 34.71 7.48
CA ASP A 190 13.83 35.76 7.18
C ASP A 190 12.96 35.86 8.42
N ALA A 191 13.01 37.01 9.08
CA ALA A 191 12.17 37.33 10.22
C ALA A 191 10.72 37.56 9.76
N GLN A 192 10.15 36.67 8.96
CA GLN A 192 8.71 36.58 8.86
C GLN A 192 8.24 35.95 10.17
N LYS A 193 7.73 36.82 11.06
CA LYS A 193 6.96 36.40 12.23
C LYS A 193 5.93 35.39 11.75
N ILE A 194 6.11 34.13 12.15
CA ILE A 194 5.07 33.11 12.03
C ILE A 194 3.86 33.69 12.77
N PRO A 195 2.71 33.89 12.11
CA PRO A 195 1.53 34.36 12.82
C PRO A 195 1.23 33.38 13.95
N GLU A 196 1.14 33.89 15.19
CA GLU A 196 0.65 33.14 16.33
C GLU A 196 -0.84 32.90 16.11
N ILE A 197 -1.15 31.77 15.50
CA ILE A 197 -2.53 31.34 15.30
C ILE A 197 -2.99 30.68 16.62
N PRO A 198 -4.13 31.10 17.20
CA PRO A 198 -4.62 30.53 18.44
C PRO A 198 -4.92 29.03 18.28
N MET A 199 -4.33 28.22 19.15
CA MET A 199 -4.56 26.77 19.18
C MET A 199 -5.66 26.43 20.18
N MET A 200 -6.55 25.51 19.82
CA MET A 200 -7.41 24.82 20.79
C MET A 200 -6.97 23.38 20.93
N GLN A 201 -6.42 23.05 22.10
CA GLN A 201 -6.06 21.68 22.43
C GLN A 201 -7.31 20.93 22.90
N TYR A 202 -7.65 19.84 22.23
CA TYR A 202 -8.69 18.92 22.67
C TYR A 202 -8.01 17.69 23.25
N HIS A 203 -8.16 17.49 24.55
CA HIS A 203 -7.67 16.28 25.19
C HIS A 203 -8.73 15.19 25.02
N TYR A 204 -8.38 14.15 24.26
CA TYR A 204 -9.13 12.90 24.22
C TYR A 204 -8.23 11.78 24.74
N ASP A 205 -8.43 11.39 26.00
CA ASP A 205 -7.75 10.27 26.65
C ASP A 205 -8.31 8.91 26.18
N ALA A 206 -8.49 8.74 24.87
CA ALA A 206 -9.14 7.56 24.31
C ALA A 206 -8.26 6.92 23.22
N PRO A 207 -8.09 5.58 23.24
CA PRO A 207 -7.17 4.90 22.34
C PRO A 207 -7.62 5.01 20.89
N ALA A 208 -6.68 5.21 19.97
CA ALA A 208 -6.90 5.22 18.53
C ALA A 208 -8.06 4.33 18.01
N PRO A 209 -9.05 4.87 17.26
CA PRO A 209 -10.10 4.08 16.63
C PRO A 209 -9.46 3.05 15.70
N ARG A 210 -9.49 1.78 16.13
CA ARG A 210 -9.11 0.65 15.28
C ARG A 210 -10.32 0.23 14.48
N ARG A 211 -10.09 -0.08 13.20
CA ARG A 211 -11.15 -0.56 12.31
C ARG A 211 -12.02 -1.61 13.00
N PRO A 212 -13.34 -1.54 12.81
CA PRO A 212 -14.27 -2.47 13.42
C PRO A 212 -14.01 -3.89 12.90
N ALA A 213 -13.36 -4.72 13.71
CA ALA A 213 -13.29 -6.17 13.51
C ALA A 213 -14.04 -6.81 14.68
N ILE A 214 -15.29 -7.20 14.43
CA ILE A 214 -16.01 -8.11 15.33
C ILE A 214 -15.84 -9.49 14.72
N ASP A 215 -15.37 -10.44 15.53
CA ASP A 215 -15.45 -11.85 15.19
C ASP A 215 -16.78 -12.37 15.74
N CYS A 216 -17.79 -12.47 14.86
CA CYS A 216 -19.08 -13.02 15.24
C CYS A 216 -18.99 -14.54 15.23
N HIS A 217 -19.18 -15.19 16.38
CA HIS A 217 -19.15 -16.64 16.53
C HIS A 217 -20.57 -17.19 16.44
N LEU A 218 -20.95 -17.68 15.25
CA LEU A 218 -22.30 -18.21 15.03
C LEU A 218 -22.26 -19.72 14.83
N LYS A 219 -23.18 -20.43 15.51
CA LYS A 219 -23.32 -21.89 15.39
C LYS A 219 -24.42 -22.24 14.41
N VAL A 220 -24.05 -22.64 13.20
CA VAL A 220 -25.04 -23.11 12.21
C VAL A 220 -25.63 -24.46 12.64
N PRO A 221 -26.97 -24.58 12.77
CA PRO A 221 -27.60 -25.83 13.16
C PRO A 221 -27.49 -26.87 12.05
N GLN A 222 -27.08 -28.09 12.41
CA GLN A 222 -27.10 -29.24 11.50
C GLN A 222 -28.44 -29.96 11.62
N ILE A 223 -29.29 -29.76 10.62
CA ILE A 223 -30.54 -30.50 10.51
C ILE A 223 -30.22 -31.79 9.76
N ASN A 224 -29.85 -32.83 10.51
CA ASN A 224 -29.67 -34.15 9.93
C ASN A 224 -31.03 -34.66 9.45
N ASP A 225 -31.20 -34.78 8.14
CA ASP A 225 -32.19 -35.68 7.59
C ASP A 225 -31.67 -37.11 7.82
N ASP A 226 -31.77 -37.59 9.06
CA ASP A 226 -31.65 -39.02 9.37
C ASP A 226 -32.88 -39.71 8.78
N GLY A 227 -32.84 -39.80 7.46
CA GLY A 227 -33.82 -40.38 6.58
C GLY A 227 -33.20 -41.60 5.95
N ILE A 228 -32.85 -42.59 6.77
CA ILE A 228 -33.06 -43.96 6.29
C ILE A 228 -34.57 -44.03 6.11
N VAL A 229 -35.02 -43.77 4.89
CA VAL A 229 -36.36 -44.05 4.41
C VAL A 229 -36.46 -45.56 4.42
N SER A 230 -36.61 -46.16 5.61
CA SER A 230 -37.13 -47.50 5.72
C SER A 230 -38.49 -47.43 5.04
N SER A 231 -38.60 -48.07 3.87
CA SER A 231 -39.87 -48.12 3.16
C SER A 231 -40.91 -48.63 4.15
N VAL A 232 -42.10 -48.01 4.15
CA VAL A 232 -43.20 -48.38 5.07
C VAL A 232 -43.37 -49.90 5.08
N PHE A 233 -43.26 -50.48 3.89
CA PHE A 233 -43.23 -51.90 3.65
C PHE A 233 -42.10 -52.63 4.40
N LEU A 234 -40.83 -52.18 4.32
CA LEU A 234 -39.72 -52.86 5.02
C LEU A 234 -39.89 -52.87 6.55
N SER A 235 -40.41 -51.78 7.13
CA SER A 235 -40.66 -51.71 8.58
C SER A 235 -41.87 -52.53 9.02
N MET A 236 -42.86 -52.72 8.13
CA MET A 236 -44.09 -53.46 8.42
C MET A 236 -44.02 -54.93 8.02
N ALA A 237 -43.09 -55.32 7.15
CA ALA A 237 -43.01 -56.66 6.55
C ALA A 237 -42.90 -57.77 7.61
N PRO A 238 -42.06 -57.69 8.66
CA PRO A 238 -42.00 -58.73 9.69
C PRO A 238 -43.31 -58.88 10.46
N ALA A 239 -43.92 -57.78 10.89
CA ALA A 239 -45.19 -57.81 11.63
C ALA A 239 -46.35 -58.34 10.77
N LEU A 240 -46.39 -57.95 9.49
CA LEU A 240 -47.38 -58.45 8.53
C LEU A 240 -47.16 -59.93 8.19
N MET A 241 -45.92 -60.37 7.98
CA MET A 241 -45.59 -61.78 7.73
C MET A 241 -45.90 -62.65 8.95
N MET A 242 -45.56 -62.21 10.16
CA MET A 242 -45.86 -62.96 11.39
C MET A 242 -47.36 -63.01 11.68
N ALA A 243 -48.07 -61.88 11.54
CA ALA A 243 -49.52 -61.84 11.77
C ALA A 243 -50.29 -62.67 10.73
N SER A 244 -49.88 -62.63 9.45
CA SER A 244 -50.48 -63.45 8.39
C SER A 244 -50.18 -64.94 8.54
N ALA A 245 -48.94 -65.31 8.88
CA ALA A 245 -48.57 -66.70 9.16
C ALA A 245 -49.33 -67.24 10.38
N SER A 246 -49.43 -66.45 11.45
CA SER A 246 -50.17 -66.80 12.67
C SER A 246 -51.67 -66.89 12.42
N LEU A 247 -52.24 -66.00 11.59
CA LEU A 247 -53.64 -66.06 11.19
C LEU A 247 -53.94 -67.29 10.33
N THR A 248 -53.02 -67.66 9.44
CA THR A 248 -53.14 -68.85 8.59
C THR A 248 -53.08 -70.13 9.43
N ALA A 249 -52.10 -70.22 10.33
CA ALA A 249 -51.97 -71.35 11.26
C ALA A 249 -53.15 -71.43 12.23
N GLY A 250 -53.61 -70.29 12.76
CA GLY A 250 -54.78 -70.17 13.63
C GLY A 250 -56.07 -70.58 12.91
N SER A 251 -56.26 -70.17 11.67
CA SER A 251 -57.43 -70.53 10.85
C SER A 251 -57.46 -72.02 10.50
N LEU A 252 -56.31 -72.62 10.18
CA LEU A 252 -56.21 -74.06 9.96
C LEU A 252 -56.46 -74.86 11.24
N ASN A 253 -55.95 -74.39 12.38
CA ASN A 253 -56.19 -75.03 13.67
C ASN A 253 -57.65 -74.89 14.13
N ALA A 254 -58.27 -73.75 13.84
CA ALA A 254 -59.69 -73.50 14.06
C ALA A 254 -60.57 -74.44 13.23
N TYR A 255 -60.25 -74.61 11.95
CA TYR A 255 -60.95 -75.55 11.06
C TYR A 255 -60.83 -77.00 11.54
N ARG A 256 -59.63 -77.44 11.95
CA ARG A 256 -59.41 -78.78 12.51
C ARG A 256 -60.15 -78.99 13.83
N SER A 257 -60.16 -77.98 14.70
CA SER A 257 -60.85 -78.02 16.00
C SER A 257 -62.37 -78.06 15.83
N TYR A 258 -62.91 -77.37 14.82
CA TYR A 258 -64.33 -77.41 14.47
C TYR A 258 -64.74 -78.81 13.98
N MET A 259 -63.95 -79.41 13.09
CA MET A 259 -64.18 -80.79 12.62
C MET A 259 -64.06 -81.83 13.76
N ALA A 260 -63.30 -81.52 14.80
CA ALA A 260 -63.17 -82.36 16.00
C ALA A 260 -64.29 -82.16 17.04
N GLY A 261 -65.33 -81.38 16.74
CA GLY A 261 -66.52 -81.20 17.59
C GLY A 261 -66.34 -80.23 18.75
N ARG A 262 -65.29 -79.39 18.75
CA ARG A 262 -65.09 -78.37 19.80
C ARG A 262 -66.05 -77.19 19.65
N SER A 263 -66.41 -76.59 20.78
CA SER A 263 -67.27 -75.42 20.82
C SER A 263 -66.61 -74.23 20.11
N PHE A 264 -67.40 -73.43 19.41
CA PHE A 264 -66.91 -72.25 18.66
C PHE A 264 -66.20 -71.23 19.57
N ILE A 265 -66.59 -71.19 20.85
CA ILE A 265 -66.03 -70.29 21.86
C ILE A 265 -64.56 -70.64 22.18
N GLU A 266 -64.19 -71.93 22.18
CA GLU A 266 -62.82 -72.38 22.40
C GLU A 266 -61.89 -72.10 21.22
N ILE A 267 -62.47 -71.90 20.04
CA ILE A 267 -61.74 -71.69 18.78
C ILE A 267 -61.44 -70.19 18.55
N LEU A 268 -62.31 -69.31 19.06
CA LEU A 268 -62.27 -67.86 18.86
C LEU A 268 -60.88 -67.21 19.10
N PRO A 269 -60.16 -67.52 20.20
CA PRO A 269 -58.88 -66.86 20.50
C PRO A 269 -57.79 -67.13 19.46
N SER A 270 -57.82 -68.31 18.82
CA SER A 270 -56.80 -68.74 17.86
C SER A 270 -56.78 -67.95 16.55
N VAL A 271 -57.90 -67.31 16.20
CA VAL A 271 -58.06 -66.47 15.01
C VAL A 271 -58.09 -65.00 15.39
N LEU A 272 -58.71 -64.66 16.53
CA LEU A 272 -58.93 -63.29 16.95
C LEU A 272 -57.62 -62.59 17.37
N LEU A 273 -56.70 -63.29 18.04
CA LEU A 273 -55.42 -62.70 18.46
C LEU A 273 -54.53 -62.27 17.27
N PRO A 274 -54.25 -63.13 16.27
CA PRO A 274 -53.52 -62.70 15.06
C PRO A 274 -54.25 -61.62 14.26
N ALA A 275 -55.59 -61.66 14.21
CA ALA A 275 -56.38 -60.64 13.51
C ALA A 275 -56.26 -59.26 14.17
N VAL A 276 -56.32 -59.18 15.51
CA VAL A 276 -56.12 -57.93 16.25
C VAL A 276 -54.69 -57.42 16.08
N MET A 277 -53.68 -58.30 16.07
CA MET A 277 -52.29 -57.91 15.81
C MET A 277 -52.12 -57.33 14.40
N LEU A 278 -52.76 -57.92 13.38
CA LEU A 278 -52.71 -57.45 12.00
C LEU A 278 -53.36 -56.07 11.87
N VAL A 279 -54.55 -55.89 12.44
CA VAL A 279 -55.28 -54.61 12.47
C VAL A 279 -54.47 -53.55 13.22
N SER A 280 -53.88 -53.91 14.36
CA SER A 280 -53.03 -53.02 15.15
C SER A 280 -51.78 -52.59 14.38
N ALA A 281 -51.11 -53.52 13.69
CA ALA A 281 -49.94 -53.20 12.86
C ALA A 281 -50.28 -52.31 11.66
N LEU A 282 -51.45 -52.50 11.05
CA LEU A 282 -51.93 -51.67 9.93
C LEU A 282 -52.32 -50.25 10.37
N LEU A 283 -52.90 -50.09 11.56
CA LEU A 283 -53.36 -48.79 12.05
C LEU A 283 -52.26 -48.00 12.77
N TRP A 284 -51.43 -48.67 13.57
CA TRP A 284 -50.46 -48.00 14.44
C TRP A 284 -49.28 -47.42 13.68
N ASN A 285 -48.67 -48.17 12.76
CA ASN A 285 -47.51 -47.72 11.99
C ASN A 285 -47.75 -46.43 11.16
N PRO A 286 -48.85 -46.27 10.41
CA PRO A 286 -49.10 -45.03 9.69
C PRO A 286 -49.44 -43.86 10.63
N LEU A 287 -50.13 -44.13 11.76
CA LEU A 287 -50.44 -43.10 12.76
C LEU A 287 -49.17 -42.59 13.45
N GLN A 288 -48.29 -43.51 13.87
CA GLN A 288 -47.00 -43.21 14.46
C GLN A 288 -46.12 -42.41 13.49
N ARG A 289 -46.02 -42.82 12.22
CA ARG A 289 -45.28 -42.04 11.21
C ARG A 289 -45.87 -40.65 10.97
N ARG A 290 -47.20 -40.49 10.98
CA ARG A 290 -47.83 -39.15 10.87
C ARG A 290 -47.46 -38.27 12.05
N TYR A 291 -47.48 -38.83 13.26
CA TYR A 291 -47.07 -38.13 14.48
C TYR A 291 -45.59 -37.76 14.45
N GLU A 292 -44.70 -38.69 14.11
CA GLU A 292 -43.27 -38.46 13.99
C GLU A 292 -42.94 -37.41 12.91
N LYS A 293 -43.61 -37.46 11.75
CA LYS A 293 -43.46 -36.42 10.71
C LYS A 293 -43.90 -35.05 11.22
N LYS A 294 -45.03 -34.98 11.94
CA LYS A 294 -45.53 -33.73 12.52
C LYS A 294 -44.54 -33.19 13.57
N GLN A 295 -44.03 -34.04 14.46
CA GLN A 295 -43.05 -33.62 15.46
C GLN A 295 -41.71 -33.20 14.84
N LYS A 296 -41.20 -33.93 13.83
CA LYS A 296 -39.98 -33.55 13.10
C LYS A 296 -40.13 -32.19 12.43
N ARG A 297 -41.28 -31.92 11.80
CA ARG A 297 -41.59 -30.62 11.21
C ARG A 297 -41.58 -29.50 12.24
N ILE A 298 -42.28 -29.68 13.37
CA ILE A 298 -42.32 -28.67 14.44
C ILE A 298 -40.91 -28.41 15.02
N ARG A 299 -40.12 -29.46 15.22
CA ARG A 299 -38.74 -29.32 15.71
C ARG A 299 -37.85 -28.56 14.71
N ARG A 300 -37.99 -28.85 13.42
CA ARG A 300 -37.28 -28.15 12.34
C ARG A 300 -37.67 -26.68 12.27
N GLU A 301 -38.96 -26.38 12.27
CA GLU A 301 -39.48 -25.00 12.29
C GLU A 301 -38.99 -24.24 13.52
N ARG A 302 -38.94 -24.88 14.69
CA ARG A 302 -38.40 -24.28 15.92
C ARG A 302 -36.91 -23.96 15.81
N ILE A 303 -36.09 -24.92 15.35
CA ILE A 303 -34.63 -24.70 15.18
C ILE A 303 -34.36 -23.56 14.21
N ILE A 304 -35.11 -23.49 13.10
CA ILE A 304 -34.97 -22.41 12.12
C ILE A 304 -35.38 -21.06 12.74
N ALA A 305 -36.46 -21.03 13.52
CA ALA A 305 -36.91 -19.81 14.20
C ALA A 305 -35.89 -19.33 15.25
N GLU A 306 -35.38 -20.23 16.10
CA GLU A 306 -34.34 -19.90 17.09
C GLU A 306 -33.07 -19.35 16.41
N PHE A 307 -32.63 -19.97 15.31
CA PHE A 307 -31.47 -19.49 14.54
C PHE A 307 -31.74 -18.16 13.82
N HIS A 308 -32.98 -17.92 13.39
CA HIS A 308 -33.38 -16.65 12.81
C HIS A 308 -33.30 -15.52 13.84
N ASP A 309 -33.78 -15.76 15.06
CA ASP A 309 -33.75 -14.77 16.14
C ASP A 309 -32.31 -14.45 16.54
N GLU A 310 -31.46 -15.48 16.70
CA GLU A 310 -30.02 -15.29 16.98
C GLU A 310 -29.31 -14.52 15.84
N ALA A 311 -29.67 -14.79 14.58
CA ALA A 311 -29.14 -14.06 13.44
C ALA A 311 -29.52 -12.57 13.45
N GLU A 312 -30.77 -12.25 13.80
CA GLU A 312 -31.24 -10.85 13.92
C GLU A 312 -30.55 -10.11 15.06
N GLU A 313 -30.31 -10.78 16.19
CA GLU A 313 -29.55 -10.20 17.31
C GLU A 313 -28.12 -9.83 16.87
N TRP A 314 -27.42 -10.73 16.18
CA TRP A 314 -26.09 -10.46 15.65
C TRP A 314 -26.08 -9.34 14.60
N ILE A 315 -27.05 -9.30 13.69
CA ILE A 315 -27.16 -8.20 12.71
C ILE A 315 -27.34 -6.86 13.42
N ASN A 316 -28.21 -6.80 14.43
CA ASN A 316 -28.42 -5.59 15.23
C ASN A 316 -27.16 -5.19 16.02
N GLU A 317 -26.42 -6.17 16.56
CA GLU A 317 -25.15 -5.91 17.27
C GLU A 317 -24.08 -5.34 16.32
N MET A 318 -23.95 -5.90 15.12
CA MET A 318 -23.07 -5.38 14.06
C MET A 318 -23.40 -3.92 13.74
N ASP A 319 -24.68 -3.61 13.53
CA ASP A 319 -25.15 -2.25 13.23
C ASP A 319 -24.86 -1.28 14.38
N GLN A 320 -25.13 -1.68 15.62
CA GLN A 320 -24.83 -0.86 16.80
C GLN A 320 -23.34 -0.61 16.94
N TYR A 321 -22.52 -1.62 16.71
CA TYR A 321 -21.07 -1.50 16.79
C TYR A 321 -20.53 -0.52 15.75
N VAL A 322 -20.99 -0.61 14.49
CA VAL A 322 -20.60 0.35 13.44
C VAL A 322 -21.01 1.77 13.80
N ARG A 323 -22.22 1.97 14.34
CA ARG A 323 -22.68 3.30 14.81
C ARG A 323 -21.81 3.84 15.94
N ARG A 324 -21.45 3.01 16.92
CA ARG A 324 -20.55 3.40 18.02
C ARG A 324 -19.17 3.76 17.50
N TYR A 325 -18.61 2.93 16.61
CA TYR A 325 -17.33 3.21 15.96
C TYR A 325 -17.34 4.53 15.19
N ASN A 326 -18.36 4.78 14.37
CA ASN A 326 -18.47 6.02 13.60
C ASN A 326 -18.63 7.25 14.50
N SER A 327 -19.42 7.14 15.56
CA SER A 327 -19.57 8.22 16.55
C SER A 327 -18.25 8.51 17.25
N TYR A 328 -17.50 7.46 17.60
CA TYR A 328 -16.18 7.57 18.21
C TYR A 328 -15.15 8.17 17.25
N ALA A 329 -15.08 7.67 16.01
CA ALA A 329 -14.17 8.18 15.00
C ALA A 329 -14.47 9.63 14.63
N ALA A 330 -15.74 10.05 14.57
CA ALA A 330 -16.12 11.44 14.35
C ALA A 330 -15.78 12.37 15.54
N ALA A 331 -15.69 11.82 16.76
CA ALA A 331 -15.26 12.58 17.94
C ALA A 331 -13.73 12.73 18.02
N VAL A 332 -12.98 11.72 17.54
CA VAL A 332 -11.51 11.63 17.64
C VAL A 332 -10.80 12.05 16.35
N THR A 333 -11.49 12.14 15.22
CA THR A 333 -10.94 12.58 13.94
C THR A 333 -11.93 13.46 13.23
N LEU A 334 -11.44 14.49 12.53
CA LEU A 334 -12.27 15.24 11.58
C LEU A 334 -12.23 14.58 10.20
N MET A 335 -13.34 14.69 9.46
CA MET A 335 -13.30 14.34 8.04
C MET A 335 -12.38 15.31 7.29
N PRO A 336 -11.58 14.83 6.32
CA PRO A 336 -10.64 15.67 5.59
C PRO A 336 -11.30 16.89 4.92
N GLU A 337 -12.53 16.77 4.42
CA GLU A 337 -13.25 17.90 3.80
C GLU A 337 -13.59 19.00 4.81
N MET A 338 -13.92 18.62 6.05
CA MET A 338 -14.25 19.55 7.13
C MET A 338 -13.03 20.32 7.63
N CYS A 339 -11.85 19.71 7.59
CA CYS A 339 -10.60 20.34 8.04
C CYS A 339 -10.27 21.59 7.22
N THR A 340 -10.46 21.53 5.89
CA THR A 340 -10.24 22.67 5.00
C THR A 340 -11.21 23.82 5.29
N GLU A 341 -12.49 23.52 5.47
CA GLU A 341 -13.50 24.55 5.75
C GLU A 341 -13.27 25.21 7.11
N GLN A 342 -12.93 24.41 8.12
CA GLN A 342 -12.76 24.87 9.48
C GLN A 342 -11.47 25.67 9.68
N TYR A 343 -10.37 25.28 9.02
CA TYR A 343 -9.15 26.08 8.99
C TYR A 343 -9.42 27.47 8.41
N MET A 344 -10.08 27.53 7.26
CA MET A 344 -10.38 28.77 6.55
C MET A 344 -11.33 29.69 7.32
N LYS A 345 -12.27 29.13 8.11
CA LYS A 345 -13.26 29.91 8.88
C LYS A 345 -12.77 30.34 10.25
N GLU A 346 -12.11 29.44 10.98
CA GLU A 346 -11.86 29.63 12.41
C GLU A 346 -10.41 29.95 12.74
N ASN A 347 -9.47 29.69 11.80
CA ASN A 347 -8.04 29.88 12.00
C ASN A 347 -7.56 29.21 13.30
N ARG A 348 -7.93 27.93 13.49
CA ARG A 348 -7.66 27.14 14.70
C ARG A 348 -6.99 25.82 14.35
N PHE A 349 -6.09 25.40 15.22
CA PHE A 349 -5.50 24.07 15.21
C PHE A 349 -6.18 23.18 16.24
N TYR A 350 -6.34 21.91 15.88
CA TYR A 350 -6.78 20.84 16.75
C TYR A 350 -5.57 19.98 17.07
N CYS A 351 -5.29 19.73 18.33
CA CYS A 351 -4.20 18.86 18.74
C CYS A 351 -4.80 17.65 19.44
N HIS A 352 -4.49 16.46 18.93
CA HIS A 352 -4.79 15.19 19.59
C HIS A 352 -3.49 14.65 20.21
N HIS A 353 -3.48 14.48 21.54
CA HIS A 353 -2.38 13.82 22.23
C HIS A 353 -2.67 12.32 22.34
N ASP A 354 -2.23 11.57 21.36
CA ASP A 354 -2.18 10.11 21.42
C ASP A 354 -0.78 9.65 21.02
N THR A 355 -0.38 8.46 21.46
CA THR A 355 0.92 7.88 21.09
C THR A 355 1.02 7.61 19.59
N ASP A 356 -0.13 7.45 18.93
CA ASP A 356 -0.22 7.19 17.50
C ASP A 356 -0.78 8.40 16.75
N VAL A 357 -0.08 8.74 15.67
CA VAL A 357 -0.48 9.78 14.72
C VAL A 357 -1.58 9.23 13.82
N LEU A 358 -2.80 9.73 13.95
CA LEU A 358 -3.96 9.21 13.21
C LEU A 358 -4.33 10.07 12.01
N LEU A 359 -4.48 9.43 10.85
CA LEU A 359 -4.96 10.06 9.63
C LEU A 359 -6.29 9.42 9.20
N CYS A 360 -7.32 10.24 9.05
CA CYS A 360 -8.59 9.83 8.46
C CYS A 360 -8.56 10.05 6.93
N PHE A 361 -8.92 9.03 6.16
CA PHE A 361 -9.01 9.10 4.70
C PHE A 361 -10.45 9.27 4.20
N GLY A 362 -11.40 9.58 5.09
CA GLY A 362 -12.82 9.65 4.80
C GLY A 362 -13.55 8.35 5.12
N MET A 363 -14.65 8.09 4.42
CA MET A 363 -15.50 6.94 4.66
C MET A 363 -15.11 5.77 3.74
N ALA A 364 -14.99 4.57 4.31
CA ALA A 364 -14.72 3.36 3.55
C ALA A 364 -15.67 2.23 3.96
N LYS A 365 -15.99 1.37 3.00
CA LYS A 365 -16.69 0.12 3.29
C LYS A 365 -15.73 -0.84 3.98
N GLY A 366 -15.97 -1.06 5.28
CA GLY A 366 -15.28 -2.08 6.06
C GLY A 366 -16.00 -3.42 5.94
N ARG A 367 -15.28 -4.52 6.14
CA ARG A 367 -15.88 -5.85 6.23
C ARG A 367 -15.80 -6.35 7.66
N ILE A 368 -16.95 -6.72 8.24
CA ILE A 368 -16.99 -7.44 9.52
C ILE A 368 -16.70 -8.91 9.24
N ARG A 369 -15.82 -9.54 10.02
CA ARG A 369 -15.46 -10.94 9.82
C ARG A 369 -16.44 -11.83 10.58
N VAL A 370 -17.25 -12.60 9.84
CA VAL A 370 -18.15 -13.59 10.44
C VAL A 370 -17.46 -14.94 10.50
N ASN A 371 -17.30 -15.49 11.70
CA ASN A 371 -16.66 -16.79 11.93
C ASN A 371 -17.72 -17.81 12.35
N TYR A 372 -17.99 -18.80 11.49
CA TYR A 372 -18.90 -19.88 11.82
C TYR A 372 -18.16 -20.99 12.59
N GLU A 373 -18.71 -21.44 13.73
CA GLU A 373 -18.08 -22.50 14.53
C GLU A 373 -18.01 -23.84 13.80
N ASN A 374 -18.99 -24.10 12.93
CA ASN A 374 -19.10 -25.32 12.14
C ASN A 374 -19.00 -25.01 10.64
N PRO A 375 -18.51 -25.95 9.83
CA PRO A 375 -18.49 -25.77 8.37
C PRO A 375 -19.90 -25.57 7.81
N LEU A 376 -20.02 -24.65 6.85
CA LEU A 376 -21.25 -24.20 6.18
C LEU A 376 -21.89 -25.27 5.26
N VAL A 377 -22.05 -26.49 5.74
CA VAL A 377 -22.68 -27.58 4.99
C VAL A 377 -24.11 -27.74 5.49
N THR A 378 -25.03 -26.99 4.87
CA THR A 378 -26.47 -27.19 5.06
C THR A 378 -27.17 -27.29 3.70
N ARG A 379 -28.09 -28.26 3.58
CA ARG A 379 -28.97 -28.42 2.41
C ARG A 379 -30.28 -27.64 2.56
N GLU A 380 -30.47 -27.02 3.71
CA GLU A 380 -31.70 -26.33 4.08
C GLU A 380 -31.75 -24.93 3.47
N LYS A 381 -32.71 -24.67 2.58
CA LYS A 381 -32.84 -23.38 1.88
C LYS A 381 -33.05 -22.21 2.85
N ASP A 382 -33.85 -22.40 3.89
CA ASP A 382 -34.17 -21.33 4.85
C ASP A 382 -32.93 -20.92 5.64
N LEU A 383 -32.13 -21.88 6.11
CA LEU A 383 -30.84 -21.60 6.77
C LEU A 383 -29.84 -20.93 5.82
N GLN A 384 -29.79 -21.35 4.54
CA GLN A 384 -28.95 -20.70 3.54
C GLN A 384 -29.33 -19.23 3.32
N GLN A 385 -30.64 -18.91 3.31
CA GLN A 385 -31.11 -17.53 3.19
C GLN A 385 -30.72 -16.68 4.41
N ILE A 386 -30.86 -17.23 5.62
CA ILE A 386 -30.45 -16.53 6.85
C ILE A 386 -28.94 -16.27 6.85
N ILE A 387 -28.11 -17.27 6.51
CA ILE A 387 -26.65 -17.11 6.40
C ILE A 387 -26.28 -16.08 5.33
N ALA A 388 -26.94 -16.11 4.17
CA ALA A 388 -26.71 -15.12 3.12
C ALA A 388 -27.04 -13.71 3.60
N ARG A 389 -28.11 -13.55 4.38
CA ARG A 389 -28.49 -12.26 4.99
C ARG A 389 -27.44 -11.77 5.98
N ILE A 390 -26.93 -12.62 6.88
CA ILE A 390 -25.85 -12.25 7.81
C ILE A 390 -24.59 -11.84 7.06
N ASN A 391 -24.14 -12.63 6.08
CA ASN A 391 -22.96 -12.29 5.29
C ASN A 391 -23.17 -10.98 4.50
N SER A 392 -24.38 -10.76 3.96
CA SER A 392 -24.70 -9.52 3.29
C SER A 392 -24.66 -8.32 4.23
N ALA A 393 -25.14 -8.46 5.47
CA ALA A 393 -25.07 -7.41 6.49
C ALA A 393 -23.62 -7.14 6.91
N ALA A 394 -22.79 -8.18 7.04
CA ALA A 394 -21.38 -8.04 7.36
C ALA A 394 -20.52 -7.42 6.23
N ASP A 395 -20.89 -7.69 4.97
CA ASP A 395 -20.26 -7.11 3.78
C ASP A 395 -20.79 -5.68 3.49
N GLN A 396 -22.05 -5.41 3.82
CA GLN A 396 -22.70 -4.09 3.70
C GLN A 396 -22.55 -3.25 4.96
N ALA A 397 -21.85 -3.74 5.99
CA ALA A 397 -21.63 -3.04 7.24
C ALA A 397 -21.22 -1.60 6.92
N ALA A 398 -22.03 -0.67 7.42
CA ALA A 398 -22.15 0.69 6.92
C ALA A 398 -20.78 1.36 6.75
N GLU A 399 -20.71 2.29 5.78
CA GLU A 399 -19.52 3.11 5.56
C GLU A 399 -18.97 3.61 6.90
N ALA A 400 -17.70 3.30 7.13
CA ALA A 400 -17.02 3.57 8.39
C ALA A 400 -15.82 4.46 8.14
N ALA A 401 -15.50 5.32 9.12
CA ALA A 401 -14.35 6.18 9.02
C ALA A 401 -13.06 5.36 8.85
N ALA A 402 -12.33 5.63 7.78
CA ALA A 402 -11.08 4.98 7.41
C ALA A 402 -9.91 5.68 8.11
N VAL A 403 -9.74 5.37 9.39
CA VAL A 403 -8.66 5.92 10.21
C VAL A 403 -7.47 4.95 10.23
N TYR A 404 -6.27 5.49 10.01
CA TYR A 404 -5.03 4.73 10.04
C TYR A 404 -3.97 5.46 10.86
N ALA A 405 -3.16 4.70 11.59
CA ALA A 405 -2.01 5.22 12.29
C ALA A 405 -0.84 5.41 11.31
N LEU A 406 -0.40 6.66 11.08
CA LEU A 406 0.77 6.99 10.25
C LEU A 406 2.06 6.34 10.77
N THR A 407 2.17 6.14 12.08
CA THR A 407 3.29 5.44 12.74
C THR A 407 3.50 4.01 12.22
N SER A 408 2.43 3.37 11.71
CA SER A 408 2.49 2.02 11.14
C SER A 408 3.09 1.97 9.74
N TYR A 409 3.27 3.10 9.06
CA TYR A 409 3.66 3.15 7.65
C TYR A 409 4.92 4.00 7.44
N LYS A 410 5.95 3.44 6.79
CA LYS A 410 7.15 4.20 6.40
C LYS A 410 6.94 5.05 5.15
N ARG A 411 6.02 4.63 4.29
CA ARG A 411 5.71 5.28 3.01
C ARG A 411 4.24 5.07 2.70
N ILE A 412 3.56 6.16 2.38
CA ILE A 412 2.18 6.15 1.90
C ILE A 412 2.21 6.75 0.49
N VAL A 413 1.56 6.07 -0.45
CA VAL A 413 1.39 6.55 -1.81
C VAL A 413 -0.11 6.75 -2.00
N ILE A 414 -0.50 7.97 -2.33
CA ILE A 414 -1.89 8.32 -2.59
C ILE A 414 -2.05 8.44 -4.10
N GLU A 415 -2.83 7.55 -4.67
CA GLU A 415 -3.29 7.64 -6.05
C GLU A 415 -4.71 8.23 -6.00
N GLY A 416 -4.84 9.50 -6.38
CA GLY A 416 -6.11 10.21 -6.22
C GLY A 416 -6.12 11.56 -6.93
N THR A 417 -7.19 12.32 -6.69
CA THR A 417 -7.34 13.66 -7.22
C THR A 417 -6.49 14.66 -6.43
N TYR A 418 -6.19 15.79 -7.07
CA TYR A 418 -5.52 16.91 -6.42
C TYR A 418 -6.24 17.39 -5.15
N GLU A 419 -7.57 17.33 -5.16
CA GLU A 419 -8.42 17.66 -4.02
C GLU A 419 -8.21 16.71 -2.82
N THR A 420 -8.03 15.42 -3.09
CA THR A 420 -7.69 14.43 -2.06
C THR A 420 -6.37 14.78 -1.37
N PHE A 421 -5.37 15.19 -2.15
CA PHE A 421 -4.10 15.67 -1.62
C PHE A 421 -4.29 16.91 -0.73
N LEU A 422 -5.09 17.88 -1.15
CA LEU A 422 -5.34 19.10 -0.38
C LEU A 422 -6.03 18.81 0.96
N HIS A 423 -7.06 17.96 0.96
CA HIS A 423 -7.78 17.62 2.19
C HIS A 423 -6.90 16.88 3.20
N LEU A 424 -6.09 15.91 2.74
CA LEU A 424 -5.15 15.22 3.61
C LEU A 424 -4.05 16.16 4.12
N SER A 425 -3.55 17.05 3.26
CA SER A 425 -2.57 18.07 3.65
C SER A 425 -3.15 19.00 4.72
N ALA A 426 -4.39 19.47 4.55
CA ALA A 426 -5.06 20.32 5.51
C ALA A 426 -5.29 19.60 6.83
N TYR A 427 -5.75 18.35 6.79
CA TYR A 427 -5.88 17.50 7.98
C TYR A 427 -4.54 17.38 8.71
N THR A 428 -3.45 17.04 8.02
CA THR A 428 -2.13 16.89 8.67
C THR A 428 -1.62 18.20 9.28
N VAL A 429 -1.83 19.32 8.60
CA VAL A 429 -1.42 20.64 9.08
C VAL A 429 -2.20 21.06 10.31
N THR A 430 -3.52 20.81 10.31
CA THR A 430 -4.46 21.31 11.33
C THR A 430 -4.57 20.42 12.55
N TYR A 431 -4.45 19.10 12.37
CA TYR A 431 -4.80 18.10 13.36
C TYR A 431 -3.59 17.47 14.08
N LEU A 432 -2.40 17.51 13.45
CA LEU A 432 -1.21 16.79 13.93
C LEU A 432 -0.13 17.69 14.54
N TYR A 433 -0.43 18.98 14.72
CA TYR A 433 0.45 19.94 15.40
C TYR A 433 0.19 19.92 16.93
N PRO A 434 1.20 20.06 17.81
CA PRO A 434 2.62 20.35 17.56
C PRO A 434 3.55 19.14 17.48
N ASP A 435 3.02 17.93 17.67
CA ASP A 435 3.81 16.71 17.83
C ASP A 435 4.53 16.28 16.54
N ILE A 436 4.11 16.82 15.38
CA ILE A 436 4.68 16.49 14.07
C ILE A 436 5.16 17.73 13.33
N ARG A 437 6.35 17.59 12.72
CA ARG A 437 6.90 18.54 11.76
C ARG A 437 6.64 18.06 10.34
N LEU A 438 6.07 18.93 9.52
CA LEU A 438 5.75 18.63 8.12
C LEU A 438 6.77 19.30 7.20
N CYS A 439 7.14 18.58 6.15
CA CYS A 439 7.99 19.08 5.09
C CYS A 439 7.29 18.83 3.75
N PHE A 440 7.12 19.86 2.92
CA PHE A 440 6.55 19.72 1.58
C PHE A 440 7.61 20.00 0.52
N LEU A 441 7.63 19.14 -0.50
CA LEU A 441 8.46 19.29 -1.71
C LEU A 441 7.50 19.46 -2.87
N CYS A 442 7.37 20.67 -3.41
CA CYS A 442 6.38 20.97 -4.45
C CYS A 442 6.84 22.09 -5.39
N SER A 443 6.25 22.18 -6.58
CA SER A 443 6.55 23.26 -7.51
C SER A 443 6.12 24.62 -6.94
N GLU A 444 6.82 25.69 -7.34
CA GLU A 444 6.53 27.07 -6.90
C GLU A 444 5.07 27.48 -7.21
N GLN A 445 4.50 26.95 -8.29
CA GLN A 445 3.12 27.21 -8.69
C GLN A 445 2.11 26.67 -7.67
N ILE A 446 2.32 25.44 -7.15
CA ILE A 446 1.45 24.83 -6.14
C ILE A 446 1.55 25.61 -4.83
N LEU A 447 2.75 26.04 -4.46
CA LEU A 447 2.98 26.83 -3.26
C LEU A 447 2.23 28.17 -3.30
N LYS A 448 2.30 28.88 -4.43
CA LYS A 448 1.57 30.15 -4.63
C LYS A 448 0.05 29.98 -4.57
N GLN A 449 -0.47 28.86 -5.07
CA GLN A 449 -1.90 28.55 -5.00
C GLN A 449 -2.36 28.15 -3.60
N HIS A 450 -1.46 27.62 -2.77
CA HIS A 450 -1.77 27.09 -1.44
C HIS A 450 -0.88 27.70 -0.36
N MET A 451 -0.90 29.04 -0.27
CA MET A 451 -0.15 29.81 0.74
C MET A 451 -0.47 29.40 2.18
N TRP A 452 -1.64 28.81 2.45
CA TRP A 452 -1.97 28.29 3.77
C TRP A 452 -1.02 27.18 4.25
N ILE A 453 -0.43 26.39 3.34
CA ILE A 453 0.61 25.40 3.66
C ILE A 453 1.90 26.10 4.10
N TYR A 454 2.20 27.27 3.53
CA TYR A 454 3.33 28.10 3.93
C TYR A 454 3.13 28.70 5.33
N GLU A 455 1.89 29.10 5.63
CA GLU A 455 1.56 29.75 6.90
C GLU A 455 1.46 28.76 8.08
N ALA A 456 1.13 27.49 7.79
CA ALA A 456 1.00 26.39 8.73
C ALA A 456 2.12 26.30 9.78
N ALA A 457 1.79 26.37 11.08
CA ALA A 457 2.77 26.30 12.17
C ALA A 457 3.58 24.98 12.20
N SER A 458 2.99 23.88 11.73
CA SER A 458 3.61 22.56 11.59
C SER A 458 4.69 22.48 10.51
N ALA A 459 4.65 23.38 9.52
CA ALA A 459 5.68 23.50 8.47
C ALA A 459 6.88 24.34 8.89
N GLY A 460 6.88 24.89 10.12
CA GLY A 460 8.02 25.60 10.70
C GLY A 460 8.93 24.68 11.53
N TYR A 461 10.24 24.83 11.38
CA TYR A 461 11.26 24.21 12.23
C TYR A 461 12.40 25.20 12.46
N ASP A 462 12.72 25.49 13.73
CA ASP A 462 13.87 26.32 14.12
C ASP A 462 13.94 27.69 13.39
N GLY A 463 12.81 28.40 13.37
CA GLY A 463 12.70 29.70 12.68
C GLY A 463 12.71 29.64 11.15
N SER A 464 12.77 28.44 10.55
CA SER A 464 12.75 28.21 9.11
C SER A 464 11.49 27.47 8.68
N ARG A 465 10.98 27.73 7.46
CA ARG A 465 9.91 26.92 6.85
C ARG A 465 10.52 25.73 6.10
N MET A 466 10.03 24.52 6.34
CA MET A 466 10.47 23.28 5.69
C MET A 466 9.71 23.05 4.37
N LEU A 467 9.97 23.93 3.40
CA LEU A 467 9.37 23.91 2.07
C LEU A 467 10.50 23.97 1.04
N PHE A 468 10.50 23.01 0.10
CA PHE A 468 11.56 22.81 -0.89
C PHE A 468 11.02 22.77 -2.32
#